data_AF-A0A833HH34-F1
#
_entry.id   AF-A0A833HH34-F1
#
_cell.length_a   1.000
_cell.length_b   1.000
_cell.length_c   1.000
_cell.angle_alpha   90.00
_cell.angle_beta   90.00
_cell.angle_gamma   90.00
#
_symmetry.space_group_name_H-M   'P 1'
#
loop_
_entity.id
_entity.type
_entity.pdbx_description
1 polymer ?
#
loop_
_entity_poly.entity_id
_entity_poly.type
_entity_poly.pdbx_seq_one_letter_code
_entity_poly.pdbx_strand_id
1 'polypeptide(L)'
;MLRIYFWVLLVRALLSWVSPDPRNPIVRALVAVTEPVLRPLRRLVPPHRLGGIDLSPLLAMLLVEFVINGIMLSLGLRPRLL
;
A
#
# COMPACT_ATOMS: atom_id res chain seq x y z
N MET A 1 -15.14 24.42 7.29
CA MET A 1 -13.79 24.82 7.75
C MET A 1 -13.03 23.67 8.42
N LEU A 2 -13.62 22.93 9.37
CA LEU A 2 -13.04 21.71 9.96
C LEU A 2 -12.69 20.59 8.95
N ARG A 3 -13.48 20.41 7.88
CA ARG A 3 -13.24 19.44 6.81
C ARG A 3 -11.95 19.71 6.01
N ILE A 4 -11.63 20.98 5.79
CA ILE A 4 -10.43 21.40 5.04
C ILE A 4 -9.17 21.11 5.86
N TYR A 5 -9.23 21.28 7.18
CA TYR A 5 -8.13 21.01 8.10
C TYR A 5 -7.83 19.50 8.24
N PHE A 6 -8.86 18.65 8.21
CA PHE A 6 -8.72 17.20 8.21
C PHE A 6 -7.94 16.68 6.99
N TRP A 7 -8.27 17.19 5.79
CA TRP A 7 -7.58 16.84 4.55
C TRP A 7 -6.11 17.31 4.54
N VAL A 8 -5.79 18.43 5.17
CA VAL A 8 -4.41 18.93 5.30
C VAL A 8 -3.58 18.07 6.29
N LEU A 9 -4.21 17.58 7.37
CA LEU A 9 -3.55 16.72 8.37
C LEU A 9 -3.30 15.27 7.88
N LEU A 10 -4.16 14.74 7.00
CA LEU A 10 -3.96 13.42 6.38
C LEU A 10 -2.86 13.45 5.30
N VAL A 11 -2.80 14.55 4.54
CA VAL A 11 -1.72 14.84 3.59
C VAL A 11 -0.36 14.93 4.30
N ARG A 12 -0.30 15.47 5.52
CA ARG A 12 0.92 15.44 6.36
C ARG A 12 1.25 14.06 6.94
N ALA A 13 0.26 13.24 7.27
CA ALA A 13 0.44 11.89 7.79
C ALA A 13 1.08 10.95 6.74
N LEU A 14 0.69 11.06 5.47
CA LEU A 14 1.31 10.35 4.33
C LEU A 14 2.74 10.85 4.00
N LEU A 15 2.99 12.16 4.13
CA LEU A 15 4.32 12.75 3.95
C LEU A 15 5.36 12.28 4.98
N SER A 16 4.92 11.58 6.02
CA SER A 16 5.75 11.14 7.13
C SER A 16 5.98 9.65 7.22
N TRP A 17 5.47 8.83 6.28
CA TRP A 17 5.62 7.36 6.31
C TRP A 17 7.04 6.90 5.94
N VAL A 18 7.92 7.32 6.85
CA VAL A 18 8.97 6.61 7.55
C VAL A 18 9.84 5.86 6.58
N SER A 19 10.76 6.60 5.95
CA SER A 19 11.99 6.05 5.39
C SER A 19 12.73 5.30 6.51
N PRO A 20 12.54 3.99 6.68
CA PRO A 20 13.13 3.26 7.79
C PRO A 20 14.61 3.08 7.48
N ASP A 21 15.48 3.03 8.49
CA ASP A 21 16.93 2.83 8.25
C ASP A 21 17.15 1.57 7.38
N PRO A 22 17.66 1.72 6.14
CA PRO A 22 17.89 0.59 5.24
C PRO A 22 18.91 -0.42 5.77
N ARG A 23 19.70 -0.04 6.79
CA ARG A 23 20.65 -0.92 7.47
C ARG A 23 20.00 -1.85 8.48
N ASN A 24 18.73 -1.65 8.82
CA ASN A 24 18.00 -2.55 9.69
C ASN A 24 17.73 -3.89 8.97
N PRO A 25 18.17 -5.04 9.51
CA PRO A 25 17.98 -6.35 8.88
C PRO A 25 16.50 -6.71 8.68
N ILE A 26 15.60 -6.25 9.55
CA ILE A 26 14.15 -6.45 9.44
C ILE A 26 13.61 -5.70 8.23
N VAL A 27 14.05 -4.44 8.04
CA VAL A 27 13.65 -3.61 6.89
C VAL A 27 14.12 -4.25 5.59
N ARG A 28 15.37 -4.76 5.53
CA ARG A 28 15.87 -5.48 4.36
C ARG A 28 15.07 -6.76 4.07
N ALA A 29 14.73 -7.53 5.09
CA ALA A 29 13.92 -8.73 4.92
C ALA A 29 12.52 -8.39 4.39
N LEU A 30 11.87 -7.36 4.93
CA LEU A 30 10.57 -6.88 4.46
C LEU A 30 10.64 -6.40 3.01
N VAL A 31 11.64 -5.60 2.66
CA VAL A 31 11.85 -5.16 1.27
C VAL A 31 12.09 -6.36 0.37
N ALA A 32 12.96 -7.31 0.74
CA ALA A 32 13.24 -8.49 -0.08
C ALA A 32 11.99 -9.33 -0.38
N VAL A 33 11.08 -9.46 0.59
CA VAL A 33 9.82 -10.21 0.43
C VAL A 33 8.78 -9.43 -0.37
N THR A 34 8.68 -8.12 -0.16
CA THR A 34 7.65 -7.29 -0.80
C THR A 34 8.05 -6.77 -2.17
N GLU A 35 9.33 -6.63 -2.47
CA GLU A 35 9.85 -6.04 -3.72
C GLU A 35 9.40 -6.79 -4.99
N PRO A 36 9.36 -8.14 -5.05
CA PRO A 36 8.85 -8.84 -6.23
C PRO A 36 7.41 -8.45 -6.60
N VAL A 37 6.59 -8.09 -5.61
CA VAL A 37 5.20 -7.65 -5.80
C VAL A 37 5.13 -6.13 -6.00
N LEU A 38 5.83 -5.34 -5.19
CA LEU A 38 5.76 -3.88 -5.24
C LEU A 38 6.47 -3.31 -6.49
N ARG A 39 7.58 -3.90 -6.94
CA ARG A 39 8.33 -3.43 -8.12
C ARG A 39 7.49 -3.37 -9.40
N PRO A 40 6.71 -4.40 -9.81
CA PRO A 40 5.82 -4.27 -10.95
C PRO A 40 4.68 -3.28 -10.68
N LEU A 41 4.16 -3.20 -9.45
CA LEU A 41 3.10 -2.24 -9.10
C LEU A 41 3.57 -0.78 -9.16
N ARG A 42 4.84 -0.49 -8.81
CA ARG A 42 5.47 0.82 -9.01
C ARG A 42 5.64 1.18 -10.49
N ARG A 43 5.58 0.21 -11.42
CA ARG A 43 5.51 0.52 -12.86
C ARG A 43 4.11 0.96 -13.26
N LEU A 44 3.07 0.43 -12.61
CA LEU A 44 1.67 0.79 -12.85
C LEU A 44 1.28 2.11 -12.17
N VAL A 45 1.74 2.33 -10.93
CA VAL A 45 1.51 3.54 -10.14
C VAL A 45 2.86 4.12 -9.72
N PRO A 46 3.52 4.89 -10.61
CA PRO A 46 4.88 5.35 -10.34
C PRO A 46 4.94 6.44 -9.25
N PRO A 47 5.75 6.26 -8.19
CA PRO A 47 5.85 7.24 -7.09
C PRO A 47 6.26 8.65 -7.54
N HIS A 48 7.05 8.76 -8.61
CA HIS A 48 7.46 10.04 -9.17
C HIS A 48 6.29 10.87 -9.71
N ARG A 49 5.18 10.23 -10.11
CA ARG A 49 3.95 10.91 -10.55
C ARG A 49 3.09 11.38 -9.36
N LEU A 50 3.49 11.02 -8.13
CA LEU A 50 2.75 11.23 -6.88
C LEU A 50 3.59 12.00 -5.85
N GLY A 51 4.52 12.84 -6.31
CA GLY A 51 5.36 13.65 -5.43
C GLY A 51 6.34 12.84 -4.58
N GLY A 52 6.73 11.64 -5.03
CA GLY A 52 7.67 10.76 -4.33
C GLY A 52 7.00 9.79 -3.35
N ILE A 53 5.67 9.85 -3.20
CA ILE A 53 4.91 8.94 -2.33
C ILE A 53 4.67 7.61 -3.06
N ASP A 54 5.09 6.51 -2.44
CA ASP A 54 4.86 5.18 -2.97
C ASP A 54 3.47 4.66 -2.56
N LEU A 55 2.52 4.69 -3.50
CA LEU A 55 1.18 4.11 -3.31
C LEU A 55 1.08 2.65 -3.77
N SER A 56 2.18 2.04 -4.24
CA SER A 56 2.18 0.62 -4.62
C SER A 56 1.76 -0.32 -3.47
N PRO A 57 2.03 -0.04 -2.17
CA PRO A 57 1.52 -0.88 -1.08
C PRO A 57 0.00 -0.85 -0.96
N LEU A 58 -0.63 0.31 -1.19
CA LEU A 58 -2.09 0.44 -1.16
C LEU A 58 -2.74 -0.36 -2.28
N LEU A 59 -2.15 -0.30 -3.48
CA LEU A 59 -2.60 -1.09 -4.62
C LEU A 59 -2.40 -2.60 -4.37
N ALA A 60 -1.27 -2.99 -3.77
CA ALA A 60 -1.02 -4.38 -3.39
C ALA A 60 -2.08 -4.89 -2.41
N MET A 61 -2.43 -4.11 -1.39
CA MET A 61 -3.49 -4.45 -0.44
C MET A 61 -4.85 -4.64 -1.14
N LEU A 62 -5.21 -3.74 -2.05
CA LEU A 62 -6.46 -3.84 -2.81
C LEU A 62 -6.50 -5.11 -3.69
N LEU A 63 -5.39 -5.44 -4.34
CA LEU A 63 -5.29 -6.65 -5.15
C LEU A 63 -5.40 -7.92 -4.32
N VAL A 64 -4.74 -7.96 -3.16
CA VAL A 64 -4.84 -9.09 -2.22
C VAL A 64 -6.28 -9.27 -1.76
N GLU A 65 -6.96 -8.19 -1.37
CA GLU A 65 -8.35 -8.22 -0.96
C GLU A 65 -9.28 -8.72 -2.08
N PHE A 66 -9.06 -8.25 -3.30
CA PHE A 66 -9.82 -8.68 -4.47
C PHE A 66 -9.63 -10.17 -4.76
N VAL A 67 -8.37 -10.66 -4.69
CA VAL A 67 -8.05 -12.08 -4.90
C VAL A 67 -8.68 -12.95 -3.82
N ILE A 68 -8.54 -12.59 -2.54
CA ILE A 68 -9.11 -13.35 -1.43
C ILE A 68 -10.63 -13.43 -1.55
N ASN A 69 -11.30 -12.30 -1.81
CA ASN A 69 -12.75 -12.27 -1.96
C ASN A 69 -13.23 -13.02 -3.21
N GLY A 70 -12.50 -12.92 -4.32
CA GLY A 70 -12.80 -13.70 -5.53
C GLY A 70 -12.69 -15.21 -5.28
N ILE A 71 -11.66 -15.64 -4.54
CA ILE A 71 -11.49 -17.04 -4.13
C ILE A 71 -12.64 -17.46 -3.19
N MET A 72 -12.94 -16.68 -2.15
CA MET A 72 -14.04 -17.00 -1.23
C MET A 72 -15.38 -17.14 -1.96
N LEU A 73 -15.67 -16.21 -2.88
CA LEU A 73 -16.86 -16.25 -3.71
C LEU A 73 -16.89 -17.51 -4.58
N SER A 74 -15.76 -17.91 -5.18
CA SER A 74 -15.67 -19.14 -5.99
C SER A 74 -15.89 -20.41 -5.16
N LEU A 75 -15.60 -20.37 -3.86
CA LEU A 75 -15.80 -21.47 -2.92
C LEU A 75 -17.18 -21.44 -2.24
N GLY A 76 -18.06 -20.50 -2.61
CA GLY A 76 -19.37 -20.31 -1.97
C GLY A 76 -19.30 -19.81 -0.53
N LEU A 77 -18.11 -19.37 -0.08
CA LEU A 77 -17.90 -18.76 1.22
C LEU A 77 -18.32 -17.29 1.15
N ARG A 78 -18.91 -16.78 2.23
CA ARG A 78 -19.29 -15.36 2.30
C ARG A 78 -18.02 -14.51 2.36
N PRO A 79 -17.86 -13.49 1.48
CA PRO A 79 -16.75 -12.57 1.55
C PRO A 79 -16.73 -11.90 2.92
N ARG A 80 -15.55 -11.82 3.54
CA ARG A 80 -15.34 -10.94 4.68
C ARG A 80 -15.18 -9.54 4.12
N LEU A 81 -16.30 -8.85 3.94
CA LEU A 81 -16.30 -7.40 3.90
C LEU A 81 -15.67 -6.95 5.22
N LEU A 82 -14.61 -6.16 5.16
CA LEU A 82 -14.23 -5.35 6.33
C LEU A 82 -15.46 -4.67 6.92
#